data_AF-A0A3C1GNR0-F1
#
_entry.id   AF-A0A3C1GNR0-F1
#
_cell.length_a   1.000
_cell.length_b   1.000
_cell.length_c   1.000
_cell.angle_alpha   90.00
_cell.angle_beta   90.00
_cell.angle_gamma   90.00
#
_symmetry.space_group_name_H-M   'P 1'
#
loop_
_entity.id
_entity.type
_entity.pdbx_description
1 polymer ?
#
loop_
_entity_poly.entity_id
_entity_poly.type
_entity_poly.pdbx_seq_one_letter_code
_entity_poly.pdbx_strand_id
1 'polypeptide(L)'
;MGEQLIHGKPLGRYTLIDALAATNDGVWVDVSGFKDFTLHVDGITTATVQWHGSNKATLPGNTDDDSQIGVDITADGLYQAPGPFKWMKASISAWTSGTISAFLEAV
;
A
#
# COMPACT_ATOMS: atom_id res chain seq x y z
N MET A 1 14.59 -22.76 -3.48
CA MET A 1 13.32 -22.63 -2.72
C MET A 1 12.32 -22.02 -3.69
N GLY A 2 11.24 -22.72 -4.01
CA GLY A 2 10.26 -22.25 -4.99
C GLY A 2 9.37 -21.18 -4.38
N GLU A 3 9.29 -20.04 -5.06
CA GLU A 3 8.39 -18.93 -4.72
C GLU A 3 6.96 -19.48 -4.79
N GLN A 4 6.24 -19.52 -3.67
CA GLN A 4 4.84 -19.96 -3.70
C GLN A 4 4.03 -18.89 -4.45
N LEU A 5 3.23 -19.33 -5.42
CA LEU A 5 2.34 -18.48 -6.20
C LEU A 5 0.91 -18.69 -5.72
N ILE A 6 0.20 -17.63 -5.33
CA ILE A 6 -1.26 -17.68 -5.11
C ILE A 6 -1.92 -16.95 -6.30
N HIS A 7 -2.84 -17.63 -6.99
CA HIS A 7 -3.55 -17.10 -8.17
C HIS A 7 -2.63 -16.62 -9.34
N GLY A 8 -1.44 -17.20 -9.48
CA GLY A 8 -0.50 -16.83 -10.56
C GLY A 8 0.31 -15.57 -10.27
N LYS A 9 0.21 -15.02 -9.06
CA LYS A 9 1.08 -13.95 -8.56
C LYS A 9 2.01 -14.51 -7.49
N PRO A 10 3.27 -14.03 -7.39
CA PRO A 10 4.12 -14.33 -6.25
C PRO A 10 3.36 -14.01 -4.95
N LEU A 11 3.46 -14.91 -3.96
CA LEU A 11 3.42 -14.48 -2.56
C LEU A 11 4.48 -13.39 -2.47
N GLY A 12 4.01 -12.16 -2.42
CA GLY A 12 4.72 -11.09 -3.11
C GLY A 12 4.67 -9.83 -2.31
N ARG A 13 5.85 -9.35 -1.94
CA ARG A 13 6.04 -7.98 -1.49
C ARG A 13 5.79 -7.06 -2.69
N TYR A 14 4.79 -6.20 -2.61
CA TYR A 14 4.48 -5.19 -3.61
C TYR A 14 4.95 -3.82 -3.11
N THR A 15 5.88 -3.19 -3.81
CA THR A 15 6.31 -1.82 -3.48
C THR A 15 5.24 -0.83 -3.93
N LEU A 16 4.70 -0.07 -2.98
CA LEU A 16 3.71 0.98 -3.24
C LEU A 16 4.37 2.37 -3.33
N ILE A 17 5.38 2.58 -2.49
CA ILE A 17 6.18 3.81 -2.36
C ILE A 17 7.64 3.38 -2.19
N ASP A 18 8.55 3.92 -3.01
CA ASP A 18 9.98 3.61 -2.96
C ASP A 18 10.80 4.87 -2.65
N ALA A 19 11.28 4.98 -1.40
CA ALA A 19 12.14 6.07 -0.91
C ALA A 19 11.71 7.49 -1.36
N LEU A 20 10.41 7.78 -1.29
CA LEU A 20 9.86 9.05 -1.77
C LEU A 20 10.03 10.17 -0.75
N ALA A 21 10.50 11.33 -1.22
CA ALA A 21 10.73 12.53 -0.44
C ALA A 21 9.79 13.69 -0.85
N ALA A 22 8.51 13.37 -1.06
CA ALA A 22 7.47 14.32 -1.45
C ALA A 22 6.08 13.74 -1.19
N THR A 23 5.04 14.59 -1.20
CA THR A 23 3.66 14.13 -1.38
C THR A 23 3.56 13.36 -2.70
N ASN A 24 2.92 12.20 -2.67
CA ASN A 24 2.81 11.32 -3.82
C ASN A 24 1.59 10.44 -3.66
N ASP A 25 0.86 10.22 -4.76
CA ASP A 25 -0.30 9.34 -4.74
C ASP A 25 0.08 7.85 -4.72
N GLY A 26 1.34 7.49 -4.98
CA GLY A 26 1.83 6.12 -5.05
C GLY A 26 1.31 5.35 -6.27
N VAL A 27 1.34 4.02 -6.19
CA VAL A 27 0.93 3.13 -7.29
C VAL A 27 -0.13 2.13 -6.82
N TRP A 28 -1.18 1.97 -7.62
CA TRP A 28 -2.17 0.92 -7.45
C TRP A 28 -1.61 -0.44 -7.86
N VAL A 29 -1.72 -1.42 -6.97
CA VAL A 29 -1.33 -2.81 -7.22
C VAL A 29 -2.54 -3.73 -7.19
N ASP A 30 -2.57 -4.72 -8.08
CA ASP A 30 -3.64 -5.71 -8.13
C ASP A 30 -3.41 -6.80 -7.08
N VAL A 31 -4.26 -6.81 -6.06
CA VAL A 31 -4.22 -7.73 -4.92
C VAL A 31 -5.39 -8.71 -4.92
N SER A 32 -6.10 -8.83 -6.04
CA SER A 32 -7.17 -9.81 -6.17
C SER A 32 -6.71 -11.23 -5.87
N GLY A 33 -7.52 -11.95 -5.09
CA GLY A 33 -7.27 -13.35 -4.71
C GLY A 33 -6.61 -13.53 -3.34
N PHE A 34 -6.17 -12.45 -2.69
CA PHE A 34 -5.67 -12.45 -1.30
C PHE A 34 -6.76 -12.02 -0.31
N LYS A 35 -6.58 -12.37 0.97
CA LYS A 35 -7.58 -12.08 2.02
C LYS A 35 -7.05 -11.24 3.16
N ASP A 36 -5.75 -11.32 3.41
CA ASP A 36 -5.08 -10.63 4.49
C ASP A 36 -3.87 -9.87 3.95
N PHE A 37 -3.70 -8.65 4.45
CA PHE A 37 -2.68 -7.74 3.97
C PHE A 37 -1.91 -7.12 5.12
N THR A 38 -0.59 -7.02 4.97
CA THR A 38 0.29 -6.30 5.88
C THR A 38 1.04 -5.21 5.10
N LEU A 39 0.79 -3.96 5.45
CA LEU A 39 1.53 -2.81 4.96
C LEU A 39 2.69 -2.52 5.91
N HIS A 40 3.91 -2.51 5.38
CA HIS A 40 5.11 -2.07 6.08
C HIS A 40 5.39 -0.64 5.67
N VAL A 41 5.57 0.24 6.65
CA VAL A 41 5.89 1.64 6.43
C VAL A 41 7.14 2.00 7.23
N ASP A 42 8.12 2.58 6.54
CA ASP A 42 9.42 2.97 7.09
C ASP A 42 9.79 4.39 6.64
N GLY A 43 10.51 5.12 7.51
CA GLY A 43 11.06 6.44 7.23
C GLY A 43 10.08 7.60 7.47
N ILE A 44 8.97 7.37 8.17
CA ILE A 44 8.08 8.44 8.63
C ILE A 44 8.76 9.21 9.76
N THR A 45 9.24 10.41 9.44
CA THR A 45 9.68 11.40 10.45
C THR A 45 8.52 12.32 10.81
N THR A 46 7.94 12.97 9.81
CA THR A 46 6.99 14.08 9.88
C THR A 46 6.06 14.06 8.66
N ALA A 47 5.76 12.86 8.20
CA ALA A 47 4.91 12.59 7.05
C ALA A 47 3.68 11.80 7.47
N THR A 48 2.67 11.84 6.60
CA THR A 48 1.44 11.08 6.77
C THR A 48 1.27 10.18 5.56
N VAL A 49 1.20 8.87 5.80
CA VAL A 49 0.90 7.86 4.80
C VAL A 49 -0.56 7.44 4.95
N GLN A 50 -1.25 7.29 3.84
CA GLN A 50 -2.61 6.77 3.79
C GLN A 50 -2.61 5.49 2.98
N TRP A 51 -3.30 4.48 3.51
CA TRP A 51 -3.47 3.21 2.83
C TRP A 51 -4.87 3.16 2.23
N HIS A 52 -4.97 2.80 0.96
CA HIS A 52 -6.22 2.79 0.20
C HIS A 52 -6.51 1.43 -0.40
N GLY A 53 -7.79 1.09 -0.43
CA GLY A 53 -8.33 -0.11 -1.06
C GLY A 53 -9.43 0.24 -2.06
N SER A 54 -9.51 -0.53 -3.14
CA SER A 54 -10.59 -0.42 -4.12
C SER A 54 -11.02 -1.77 -4.66
N ASN A 55 -12.31 -1.88 -4.97
CA ASN A 55 -12.92 -3.03 -5.64
C ASN A 55 -13.47 -2.66 -7.04
N LYS A 56 -13.03 -1.53 -7.60
CA LYS A 56 -13.42 -1.11 -8.96
C LYS A 56 -13.06 -2.17 -10.01
N ALA A 57 -13.94 -2.32 -10.99
CA ALA A 57 -13.74 -3.30 -12.08
C ALA A 57 -12.45 -3.04 -12.87
N THR A 58 -12.13 -1.77 -13.11
CA THR A 58 -10.91 -1.28 -13.77
C THR A 58 -9.93 -0.68 -12.77
N LEU A 59 -8.65 -0.59 -13.15
CA LEU A 59 -7.61 0.11 -12.38
C LEU A 59 -8.06 1.56 -12.08
N PRO A 60 -8.10 2.00 -10.81
CA PRO A 60 -8.42 3.39 -10.49
C PRO A 60 -7.34 4.35 -10.99
N GLY A 61 -7.69 5.64 -11.13
CA GLY A 61 -6.69 6.66 -11.43
C GLY A 61 -5.70 6.83 -10.27
N ASN A 62 -4.46 7.23 -10.57
CA ASN A 62 -3.45 7.41 -9.52
C ASN A 62 -3.88 8.48 -8.50
N THR A 63 -4.52 9.56 -8.96
CA THR A 63 -5.06 10.63 -8.10
C THR A 63 -6.37 10.27 -7.41
N ASP A 64 -6.96 9.11 -7.71
CA ASP A 64 -8.14 8.64 -6.99
C ASP A 64 -7.65 8.02 -5.68
N ASP A 65 -8.04 8.63 -4.57
CA ASP A 65 -8.03 8.00 -3.25
C ASP A 65 -9.44 7.43 -3.04
N ASP A 66 -9.57 6.11 -3.17
CA ASP A 66 -10.86 5.42 -3.11
C ASP A 66 -11.30 5.27 -1.65
N SER A 67 -11.21 4.08 -1.07
CA SER A 67 -11.53 3.88 0.34
C SER A 67 -10.25 3.83 1.18
N GLN A 68 -10.11 4.74 2.14
CA GLN A 68 -9.03 4.65 3.12
C GLN A 68 -9.23 3.42 4.01
N ILE A 69 -8.15 2.66 4.18
CA ILE A 69 -8.05 1.49 5.03
C ILE A 69 -7.47 1.93 6.36
N GLY A 70 -8.24 1.75 7.44
CA GLY A 70 -7.81 2.15 8.77
C GLY A 70 -7.76 3.66 8.94
N VAL A 71 -6.65 4.18 9.45
CA VAL A 71 -6.43 5.59 9.78
C VAL A 71 -5.13 6.09 9.17
N ASP A 72 -4.90 7.39 9.24
CA ASP A 72 -3.64 8.01 8.85
C ASP A 72 -2.46 7.40 9.60
N ILE A 73 -1.43 7.01 8.85
CA ILE A 73 -0.21 6.40 9.36
C ILE A 73 0.82 7.50 9.54
N THR A 74 1.18 7.77 10.80
CA THR A 74 2.09 8.86 11.19
C THR A 74 3.34 8.38 11.92
N ALA A 75 3.60 7.07 11.90
CA ALA A 75 4.78 6.45 12.48
C ALA A 75 5.17 5.21 11.68
N ASP A 76 6.42 4.81 11.79
CA ASP A 76 6.91 3.55 11.21
C ASP A 76 6.22 2.35 11.87
N GLY A 77 5.97 1.31 11.08
CA GLY A 77 5.36 0.10 11.62
C GLY A 77 4.70 -0.81 10.59
N LEU A 78 4.01 -1.81 11.14
CA LEU A 78 3.24 -2.81 10.41
C LEU A 78 1.75 -2.56 10.61
N TYR A 79 1.02 -2.44 9.51
CA TYR A 79 -0.40 -2.16 9.51
C TYR A 79 -1.13 -3.28 8.80
N GLN A 80 -2.06 -3.93 9.49
CA GLN A 80 -2.79 -5.08 8.96
C GLN A 80 -4.22 -4.69 8.63
N ALA A 81 -4.74 -5.19 7.52
CA ALA A 81 -6.13 -5.01 7.15
C ALA A 81 -6.72 -6.28 6.53
N PRO A 82 -7.95 -6.65 6.92
CA PRO A 82 -8.66 -7.75 6.31
C PRO A 82 -9.41 -7.29 5.05
N GLY A 83 -9.66 -8.24 4.16
CA GLY A 83 -10.72 -8.13 3.16
C GLY A 83 -10.29 -8.65 1.80
N PRO A 84 -11.22 -9.05 0.93
CA PRO A 84 -10.91 -9.09 -0.49
C PRO A 84 -10.94 -7.65 -1.02
N PHE A 85 -9.77 -7.13 -1.36
CA PHE A 85 -9.63 -5.97 -2.23
C PHE A 85 -9.15 -6.43 -3.60
N LYS A 86 -9.51 -5.69 -4.64
CA LYS A 86 -8.96 -5.90 -5.98
C LYS A 86 -7.71 -5.05 -6.19
N TRP A 87 -7.71 -3.82 -5.69
CA TRP A 87 -6.61 -2.88 -5.83
C TRP A 87 -6.24 -2.29 -4.47
N MET A 88 -4.94 -2.09 -4.23
CA MET A 88 -4.41 -1.39 -3.07
C MET A 88 -3.35 -0.37 -3.46
N LYS A 89 -3.25 0.71 -2.69
CA LYS A 89 -2.30 1.81 -2.91
C LYS A 89 -1.91 2.42 -1.57
N ALA A 90 -0.70 2.95 -1.46
CA ALA A 90 -0.32 3.85 -0.37
C ALA A 90 0.00 5.22 -0.96
N SER A 91 -0.50 6.29 -0.36
CA SER A 91 -0.18 7.68 -0.72
C SER A 91 0.42 8.43 0.45
N ILE A 92 1.16 9.51 0.17
CA ILE A 92 1.73 10.43 1.14
C ILE A 92 0.91 11.72 1.08
N SER A 93 0.01 11.91 2.04
CA SER A 93 -0.90 13.06 2.08
C SER A 93 -0.25 14.31 2.67
N ALA A 94 0.74 14.14 3.53
CA ALA A 94 1.57 15.22 4.07
C ALA A 94 3.03 14.80 4.12
N TRP A 95 3.94 15.69 3.70
CA TRP A 95 5.37 15.45 3.75
C TRP A 95 6.10 16.69 4.24
N THR A 96 7.03 16.51 5.17
CA THR A 96 7.88 17.59 5.67
C THR A 96 9.37 17.31 5.46
N SER A 97 9.82 16.08 5.75
CA SER A 97 11.21 15.68 5.56
C SER A 97 11.35 14.14 5.50
N GLY A 98 12.55 13.66 5.13
CA GLY A 98 12.86 12.23 5.08
C GLY A 98 12.40 11.54 3.80
N THR A 99 12.70 10.25 3.71
CA THR A 99 12.31 9.36 2.61
C THR A 99 11.39 8.29 3.15
N ILE A 100 10.17 8.19 2.60
CA ILE A 100 9.20 7.16 3.00
C ILE A 100 9.27 5.99 2.04
N SER A 101 9.25 4.79 2.59
CA SER A 101 9.08 3.55 1.83
C SER A 101 7.87 2.81 2.36
N ALA A 102 7.05 2.28 1.44
CA ALA A 102 5.89 1.47 1.80
C ALA A 102 5.80 0.25 0.89
N PHE A 103 5.70 -0.92 1.50
CA PHE A 103 5.54 -2.18 0.78
C PHE A 103 4.46 -3.04 1.42
N LEU A 104 3.74 -3.75 0.57
CA LEU A 104 2.59 -4.56 0.92
C LEU A 104 2.95 -6.03 0.83
N GLU A 105 2.67 -6.80 1.87
CA GLU A 105 2.71 -8.25 1.87
C GLU A 105 1.27 -8.78 1.88
N ALA A 106 0.95 -9.67 0.94
CA ALA A 106 -0.36 -10.28 0.79
C ALA A 106 -0.29 -11.79 1.06
N VAL A 107 -1.26 -12.30 1.84
CA VAL A 107 -1.34 -13.71 2.27
C VAL A 107 -2.69 -14.34 1.92
#